data_AF-A0A353B8N6-F1
#
_entry.id   AF-A0A353B8N6-F1
#
_cell.length_a   1.000
_cell.length_b   1.000
_cell.length_c   1.000
_cell.angle_alpha   90.00
_cell.angle_beta   90.00
_cell.angle_gamma   90.00
#
_symmetry.space_group_name_H-M   'P 1'
#
loop_
_entity.id
_entity.type
_entity.pdbx_description
1 polymer ?
#
loop_
_entity_poly.entity_id
_entity_poly.type
_entity_poly.pdbx_seq_one_letter_code
_entity_poly.pdbx_strand_id
1 'polypeptide(L)'
;MRLDDDRSAQRSGVQLLELVISMTVASILVAGLGTSVFIAGRTSIECTQSYHKSLKMDLVSGQIEHDALEAFQITDWTSNSIALSSLDQNTNRYHWEGAGHPLNGNQQGVTVAITEPLSKFSVEVSTRSVIPSSPPRPANDYHYEEAYFTSTPLGTSLVGRPLNNMQDGDLLLAVVAVRNANPDTITAQSGWTRVLSERNTTSGIGLAAFYRFSPATSSPVFAWSGLSAGSCIVVLLRTPGCALVDSQSLTGVSARPECPASTFPVSAQGCVIRAIVSRASIYNGTTGMLGFSRVGINHDPLSGYCLGVVWRSTATPQPAGHFTLQSSGDFVTSTMVFQ
;
A
#
# COMPACT_ATOMS: atom_id res chain seq x y z
N MET A 1 -89.68 42.22 0.44
CA MET A 1 -89.25 41.39 1.58
C MET A 1 -88.98 39.97 1.09
N ARG A 2 -87.92 39.76 0.28
CA ARG A 2 -87.51 38.42 -0.25
C ARG A 2 -86.08 38.43 -0.82
N LEU A 3 -85.15 39.15 -0.18
CA LEU A 3 -83.75 39.28 -0.61
C LEU A 3 -82.74 38.82 0.47
N ASP A 4 -83.20 38.48 1.68
CA ASP A 4 -82.32 38.03 2.77
C ASP A 4 -82.13 36.50 2.81
N ASP A 5 -82.99 35.71 2.14
CA ASP A 5 -82.88 34.25 2.11
C ASP A 5 -81.66 33.77 1.29
N ASP A 6 -81.34 34.42 0.17
CA ASP A 6 -80.27 33.99 -0.74
C ASP A 6 -78.87 34.09 -0.11
N ARG A 7 -78.66 35.06 0.78
CA ARG A 7 -77.37 35.25 1.47
C ARG A 7 -77.10 34.18 2.53
N SER A 8 -78.15 33.61 3.12
CA SER A 8 -78.02 32.51 4.09
C SER A 8 -77.63 31.20 3.39
N ALA A 9 -78.25 30.92 2.24
CA ALA A 9 -77.94 29.77 1.41
C ALA A 9 -76.50 29.83 0.89
N GLN A 10 -76.05 31.00 0.41
CA GLN A 10 -74.69 31.17 -0.09
C GLN A 10 -73.61 30.98 1.01
N ARG A 11 -73.88 31.41 2.25
CA ARG A 11 -72.96 31.18 3.38
C ARG A 11 -72.88 29.71 3.79
N SER A 12 -74.01 29.00 3.76
CA SER A 12 -74.04 27.56 4.07
C SER A 12 -73.26 26.72 3.04
N GLY A 13 -73.30 27.10 1.76
CA GLY A 13 -72.54 26.43 0.71
C GLY A 13 -71.02 26.59 0.87
N VAL A 14 -70.56 27.78 1.26
CA VAL A 14 -69.13 28.04 1.49
C VAL A 14 -68.62 27.27 2.71
N GLN A 15 -69.40 27.21 3.80
CA GLN A 15 -69.03 26.42 4.99
C GLN A 15 -68.94 24.93 4.71
N LEU A 16 -69.86 24.40 3.88
CA LEU A 16 -69.84 23.00 3.49
C LEU A 16 -68.63 22.68 2.59
N LEU A 17 -68.28 23.59 1.67
CA LEU A 17 -67.08 23.45 0.85
C LEU A 17 -65.80 23.49 1.70
N GLU A 18 -65.72 24.41 2.66
CA GLU A 18 -64.59 24.51 3.59
C GLU A 18 -64.43 23.22 4.41
N LEU A 19 -65.53 22.66 4.92
CA LEU A 19 -65.52 21.40 5.66
C LEU A 19 -65.02 20.22 4.80
N VAL A 20 -65.49 20.11 3.56
CA VAL A 20 -65.07 19.05 2.63
C VAL A 20 -63.59 19.16 2.30
N ILE A 21 -63.09 20.38 2.07
CA ILE A 21 -61.66 20.62 1.82
C ILE A 21 -60.84 20.25 3.06
N SER A 22 -61.26 20.69 4.27
CA SER A 22 -60.57 20.34 5.51
C SER A 22 -60.54 18.83 5.76
N MET A 23 -61.65 18.11 5.55
CA MET A 23 -61.70 16.65 5.66
C MET A 23 -60.78 15.95 4.66
N THR A 24 -60.72 16.46 3.42
CA THR A 24 -59.86 15.91 2.37
C THR A 24 -58.38 16.11 2.72
N VAL A 25 -57.99 17.31 3.14
CA VAL A 25 -56.61 17.61 3.56
C VAL A 25 -56.21 16.79 4.79
N ALA A 26 -57.10 16.65 5.78
CA ALA A 26 -56.85 15.82 6.94
C ALA A 26 -56.64 14.34 6.56
N SER A 27 -57.43 13.82 5.62
CA SER A 27 -57.30 12.42 5.15
C SER A 27 -55.97 12.18 4.44
N ILE A 28 -55.53 13.13 3.60
CA ILE A 28 -54.22 13.05 2.92
C ILE A 28 -53.09 13.08 3.95
N LEU A 29 -53.20 13.93 4.98
CA LEU A 29 -52.18 14.06 6.02
C LEU A 29 -52.08 12.77 6.85
N VAL A 30 -53.21 12.17 7.23
CA VAL A 30 -53.24 10.89 7.95
C VAL A 30 -52.65 9.76 7.09
N ALA A 31 -52.95 9.70 5.80
CA ALA A 31 -52.38 8.71 4.89
C ALA A 31 -50.85 8.88 4.73
N GLY A 32 -50.37 10.13 4.63
CA GLY A 32 -48.94 10.45 4.59
C GLY A 32 -48.22 10.05 5.88
N LEU A 33 -48.83 10.30 7.04
CA LEU A 33 -48.28 9.94 8.34
C LEU A 33 -48.27 8.41 8.55
N GLY A 34 -49.30 7.69 8.10
CA GLY A 34 -49.30 6.23 8.12
C GLY A 34 -48.18 5.62 7.28
N THR A 35 -47.91 6.20 6.11
CA THR A 35 -46.84 5.75 5.21
C THR A 35 -45.45 6.03 5.80
N SER A 36 -45.23 7.21 6.40
CA SER A 36 -43.94 7.55 7.01
C SER A 36 -43.63 6.69 8.23
N VAL A 37 -44.64 6.40 9.07
CA VAL A 37 -44.49 5.47 10.21
C VAL A 37 -44.20 4.05 9.72
N PHE A 38 -44.88 3.59 8.66
CA PHE A 38 -44.62 2.29 8.08
C PHE A 38 -43.19 2.16 7.53
N ILE A 39 -42.72 3.17 6.78
CA ILE A 39 -41.34 3.20 6.24
C ILE A 39 -40.33 3.25 7.39
N ALA A 40 -40.52 4.12 8.38
CA ALA A 40 -39.65 4.22 9.54
C ALA A 40 -39.60 2.91 10.35
N GLY A 41 -40.74 2.21 10.48
CA GLY A 41 -40.80 0.90 11.09
C GLY A 41 -40.00 -0.14 10.33
N ARG A 42 -40.16 -0.22 9.01
CA ARG A 42 -39.41 -1.14 8.14
C ARG A 42 -37.90 -0.90 8.19
N THR A 43 -37.46 0.35 8.08
CA THR A 43 -36.03 0.68 8.11
C THR A 43 -35.41 0.41 9.47
N SER A 44 -36.16 0.61 10.57
CA SER A 44 -35.67 0.25 11.91
C SER A 44 -35.41 -1.25 12.06
N ILE A 45 -36.32 -2.09 11.59
CA ILE A 45 -36.21 -3.56 11.68
C ILE A 45 -35.03 -4.07 10.84
N GLU A 46 -34.87 -3.55 9.62
CA GLU A 46 -33.77 -3.91 8.73
C GLU A 46 -32.41 -3.44 9.26
N CYS A 47 -32.36 -2.27 9.88
CA CYS A 47 -31.17 -1.75 10.55
C CYS A 47 -30.78 -2.62 11.75
N THR A 48 -31.75 -3.00 12.59
CA THR A 48 -31.52 -3.89 13.73
C THR A 48 -31.06 -5.29 13.30
N GLN A 49 -31.63 -5.86 12.24
CA GLN A 49 -31.18 -7.15 11.70
C GLN A 49 -29.76 -7.08 11.14
N SER A 50 -29.42 -6.01 10.42
CA SER A 50 -28.08 -5.80 9.87
C SER A 50 -27.05 -5.60 10.98
N TYR A 51 -27.41 -4.86 12.03
CA TYR A 51 -26.58 -4.64 13.21
C TYR A 51 -26.34 -5.94 14.00
N HIS A 52 -27.38 -6.75 14.24
CA HIS A 52 -27.22 -8.05 14.88
C HIS A 52 -26.38 -9.03 14.06
N LYS A 53 -26.48 -8.99 12.72
CA LYS A 53 -25.60 -9.77 11.84
C LYS A 53 -24.15 -9.32 11.99
N SER A 54 -23.88 -8.02 12.02
CA SER A 54 -22.51 -7.50 12.21
C SER A 54 -21.94 -7.91 13.56
N LEU A 55 -22.67 -7.74 14.67
CA LEU A 55 -22.21 -8.12 16.01
C LEU A 55 -21.88 -9.61 16.12
N LYS A 56 -22.67 -10.47 15.45
CA LYS A 56 -22.38 -11.90 15.40
C LYS A 56 -21.10 -12.18 14.61
N MET A 57 -20.84 -11.51 13.49
CA MET A 57 -19.57 -11.66 12.77
C MET A 57 -18.38 -11.25 13.61
N ASP A 58 -18.49 -10.12 14.30
CA ASP A 58 -17.40 -9.60 15.14
C ASP A 58 -17.09 -10.58 16.27
N LEU A 59 -18.12 -11.17 16.90
CA LEU A 59 -17.94 -12.19 17.93
C LEU A 59 -17.25 -13.45 17.38
N VAL A 60 -17.64 -13.91 16.19
CA VAL A 60 -17.08 -15.12 15.57
C VAL A 60 -15.65 -14.87 15.10
N SER A 61 -15.37 -13.72 14.50
CA SER A 61 -14.02 -13.31 14.13
C SER A 61 -13.12 -13.23 15.35
N GLY A 62 -13.61 -12.61 16.44
CA GLY A 62 -12.89 -12.51 17.71
C GLY A 62 -12.61 -13.88 18.34
N GLN A 63 -13.55 -14.83 18.25
CA GLN A 63 -13.34 -16.20 18.72
C GLN A 63 -12.27 -16.93 17.89
N ILE A 64 -12.30 -16.83 16.56
CA ILE A 64 -11.30 -17.47 15.70
C ILE A 64 -9.92 -16.86 15.94
N GLU A 65 -9.84 -15.54 16.10
CA GLU A 65 -8.60 -14.85 16.43
C GLU A 65 -8.05 -15.28 17.78
N HIS A 66 -8.91 -15.36 18.80
CA HIS A 66 -8.54 -15.85 20.13
C HIS A 66 -8.03 -17.29 20.07
N ASP A 67 -8.75 -18.20 19.40
CA ASP A 67 -8.33 -19.59 19.23
C ASP A 67 -7.02 -19.69 18.43
N ALA A 68 -6.81 -18.82 17.45
CA ALA A 68 -5.57 -18.80 16.66
C ALA A 68 -4.37 -18.32 17.47
N LEU A 69 -4.58 -17.41 18.44
CA LEU A 69 -3.54 -16.97 19.36
C LEU A 69 -3.18 -18.04 20.41
N GLU A 70 -4.14 -18.86 20.83
CA GLU A 70 -3.92 -19.97 21.77
C GLU A 70 -3.44 -21.26 21.08
N ALA A 71 -3.63 -21.37 19.77
CA ALA A 71 -3.21 -22.53 19.00
C ALA A 71 -1.68 -22.67 18.98
N PHE A 72 -1.21 -23.84 19.38
CA PHE A 72 0.19 -24.22 19.24
C PHE A 72 0.49 -24.74 17.82
N GLN A 73 -0.51 -25.35 17.17
CA GLN A 73 -0.34 -25.97 15.86
C GLN A 73 -1.60 -25.86 15.01
N ILE A 74 -1.41 -25.57 13.72
CA ILE A 74 -2.44 -25.74 12.69
C ILE A 74 -2.33 -27.18 12.16
N THR A 75 -3.40 -27.96 12.29
CA THR A 75 -3.42 -29.40 11.95
C THR A 75 -4.05 -29.70 10.59
N ASP A 76 -4.95 -28.84 10.14
CA ASP A 76 -5.65 -28.96 8.87
C ASP A 76 -5.87 -27.56 8.30
N TRP A 77 -5.59 -27.38 7.02
CA TRP A 77 -5.78 -26.11 6.32
C TRP A 77 -6.19 -26.38 4.89
N THR A 78 -7.42 -26.01 4.55
CA THR A 78 -7.94 -26.08 3.19
C THR A 78 -8.58 -24.75 2.81
N SER A 79 -9.02 -24.62 1.56
CA SER A 79 -9.80 -23.44 1.12
C SER A 79 -11.14 -23.28 1.83
N ASN A 80 -11.57 -24.29 2.58
CA ASN A 80 -12.90 -24.42 3.15
C ASN A 80 -12.90 -24.90 4.61
N SER A 81 -11.73 -25.05 5.24
CA SER A 81 -11.63 -25.43 6.64
C SER A 81 -10.28 -25.06 7.25
N ILE A 82 -10.28 -24.87 8.57
CA ILE A 82 -9.08 -24.72 9.38
C ILE A 82 -9.25 -25.51 10.69
N ALA A 83 -8.23 -26.26 11.10
CA ALA A 83 -8.21 -26.95 12.39
C ALA A 83 -7.03 -26.46 13.24
N LEU A 84 -7.36 -25.85 14.37
CA LEU A 84 -6.44 -25.24 15.32
C LEU A 84 -6.31 -26.15 16.53
N SER A 85 -5.09 -26.57 16.86
CA SER A 85 -4.81 -27.39 18.05
C SER A 85 -4.10 -26.59 19.12
N SER A 86 -4.68 -26.58 20.32
CA SER A 86 -4.13 -25.96 21.51
C SER A 86 -3.20 -26.92 22.27
N LEU A 87 -2.46 -26.39 23.24
CA LEU A 87 -1.44 -27.12 24.00
C LEU A 87 -2.01 -28.25 24.86
N ASP A 88 -3.31 -28.20 25.16
CA ASP A 88 -4.10 -29.19 25.87
C ASP A 88 -4.61 -30.35 24.98
N GLN A 89 -4.17 -30.39 23.71
CA GLN A 89 -4.59 -31.36 22.68
C GLN A 89 -6.05 -31.25 22.25
N ASN A 90 -6.74 -30.14 22.58
CA ASN A 90 -8.04 -29.85 21.98
C ASN A 90 -7.86 -29.29 20.57
N THR A 91 -8.64 -29.80 19.62
CA THR A 91 -8.65 -29.31 18.24
C THR A 91 -9.98 -28.62 17.96
N ASN A 92 -9.95 -27.31 17.76
CA ASN A 92 -11.07 -26.53 17.27
C ASN A 92 -11.06 -26.55 15.75
N ARG A 93 -12.10 -27.12 15.13
CA ARG A 93 -12.21 -27.18 13.66
C ARG A 93 -13.30 -26.24 13.17
N TYR A 94 -12.94 -25.39 12.24
CA TYR A 94 -13.84 -24.46 11.57
C TYR A 94 -13.99 -24.89 10.11
N HIS A 95 -15.22 -25.01 9.61
CA HIS A 95 -15.53 -25.44 8.25
C HIS A 95 -16.62 -24.56 7.63
N TRP A 96 -16.45 -24.18 6.37
CA TRP A 96 -17.43 -23.44 5.58
C TRP A 96 -17.50 -24.03 4.17
N GLU A 97 -18.69 -24.14 3.59
CA GLU A 97 -18.84 -24.74 2.23
C GLU A 97 -18.60 -23.73 1.10
N GLY A 98 -18.46 -22.44 1.43
CA GLY A 98 -18.25 -21.35 0.47
C GLY A 98 -19.05 -20.10 0.83
N ALA A 99 -19.03 -19.12 -0.07
CA ALA A 99 -19.83 -17.90 0.08
C ALA A 99 -21.33 -18.24 0.12
N GLY A 100 -22.00 -17.81 1.18
CA GLY A 100 -23.42 -18.04 1.44
C GLY A 100 -23.71 -19.27 2.29
N HIS A 101 -22.70 -19.95 2.84
CA HIS A 101 -22.89 -21.08 3.74
C HIS A 101 -22.56 -20.71 5.19
N PRO A 102 -23.18 -21.35 6.19
CA PRO A 102 -22.87 -21.11 7.60
C PRO A 102 -21.45 -21.58 7.92
N LEU A 103 -20.78 -20.87 8.83
CA LEU A 103 -19.54 -21.37 9.43
C LEU A 103 -19.92 -22.37 10.52
N ASN A 104 -19.43 -23.59 10.39
CA ASN A 104 -19.59 -24.64 11.40
C ASN A 104 -18.29 -24.73 12.21
N GLY A 105 -18.40 -24.60 13.52
CA GLY A 105 -17.30 -24.86 14.44
C GLY A 105 -17.54 -26.14 15.19
N ASN A 106 -16.52 -26.97 15.27
CA ASN A 106 -16.48 -28.13 16.11
C ASN A 106 -15.55 -27.82 17.29
N GLN A 107 -16.16 -27.53 18.45
CA GLN A 107 -15.47 -27.42 19.72
C GLN A 107 -15.70 -28.72 20.48
N GLN A 108 -14.62 -29.45 20.79
CA GLN A 108 -14.66 -30.66 21.61
C GLN A 108 -15.59 -31.78 21.09
N GLY A 109 -15.70 -31.93 19.77
CA GLY A 109 -16.53 -32.96 19.14
C GLY A 109 -18.00 -32.57 18.90
N VAL A 110 -18.43 -31.39 19.36
CA VAL A 110 -19.78 -30.87 19.12
C VAL A 110 -19.73 -29.86 17.97
N THR A 111 -20.40 -30.19 16.86
CA THR A 111 -20.56 -29.27 15.73
C THR A 111 -21.69 -28.30 16.03
N VAL A 112 -21.35 -27.01 16.16
CA VAL A 112 -22.29 -25.91 16.34
C VAL A 112 -22.23 -25.03 15.09
N ALA A 113 -23.39 -24.75 14.49
CA ALA A 113 -23.50 -23.74 13.44
C ALA A 113 -23.29 -22.37 14.11
N ILE A 114 -22.16 -21.73 13.82
CA ILE A 114 -21.74 -20.49 14.47
C ILE A 114 -22.43 -19.28 13.80
N THR A 115 -22.75 -19.38 12.50
CA THR A 115 -23.37 -18.27 11.75
C THR A 115 -24.49 -18.71 10.80
N GLU A 116 -25.30 -17.76 10.34
CA GLU A 116 -26.14 -17.88 9.14
C GLU A 116 -25.27 -17.71 7.86
N PRO A 117 -25.73 -18.18 6.68
CA PRO A 117 -25.13 -17.95 5.35
C PRO A 117 -24.23 -16.73 5.18
N LEU A 118 -22.91 -16.93 5.12
CA LEU A 118 -21.91 -15.86 5.01
C LEU A 118 -21.69 -15.45 3.55
N SER A 119 -22.36 -14.42 3.02
CA SER A 119 -22.25 -14.08 1.60
C SER A 119 -20.84 -13.66 1.13
N LYS A 120 -19.91 -13.31 2.03
CA LYS A 120 -18.53 -12.88 1.70
C LYS A 120 -17.53 -13.13 2.84
N PHE A 121 -17.30 -14.39 3.24
CA PHE A 121 -16.20 -14.75 4.13
C PHE A 121 -15.03 -15.28 3.31
N SER A 122 -13.86 -14.61 3.39
CA SER A 122 -12.61 -15.04 2.76
C SER A 122 -11.50 -14.83 3.76
N VAL A 123 -10.81 -15.92 4.13
CA VAL A 123 -9.66 -15.89 5.03
C VAL A 123 -8.41 -15.99 4.17
N GLU A 124 -7.69 -14.88 4.05
CA GLU A 124 -6.41 -14.83 3.35
C GLU A 124 -5.31 -14.81 4.41
N VAL A 125 -4.73 -15.98 4.71
CA VAL A 125 -3.61 -16.07 5.65
C VAL A 125 -2.32 -16.26 4.89
N SER A 126 -1.42 -15.30 5.09
CA SER A 126 -0.05 -15.34 4.61
C SER A 126 0.75 -16.25 5.54
N THR A 127 0.99 -17.50 5.13
CA THR A 127 1.80 -18.44 5.91
C THR A 127 3.26 -18.00 5.89
N ARG A 128 3.76 -17.58 7.06
CA ARG A 128 5.18 -17.27 7.31
C ARG A 128 6.04 -18.50 7.02
N SER A 129 6.92 -18.40 6.02
CA SER A 129 8.00 -19.37 5.78
C SER A 129 8.97 -19.36 6.96
N VAL A 130 9.26 -20.52 7.53
CA VAL A 130 10.23 -20.72 8.60
C VAL A 130 11.61 -20.94 7.96
N ILE A 131 12.47 -19.91 8.02
CA ILE A 131 13.93 -19.97 7.86
C ILE A 131 14.51 -19.10 9.00
N PRO A 132 15.62 -19.48 9.67
CA PRO A 132 15.79 -19.20 11.09
C PRO A 132 16.01 -17.73 11.44
N SER A 133 15.33 -17.36 12.52
CA SER A 133 15.46 -16.21 13.41
C SER A 133 16.60 -15.21 13.18
N SER A 134 16.24 -14.07 12.61
CA SER A 134 16.57 -12.76 13.18
C SER A 134 15.23 -12.12 13.61
N PRO A 135 15.11 -11.52 14.81
CA PRO A 135 13.88 -10.85 15.22
C PRO A 135 13.53 -9.73 14.22
N PRO A 136 12.24 -9.54 13.85
CA PRO A 136 11.85 -8.41 13.02
C PRO A 136 12.20 -7.12 13.77
N ARG A 137 13.21 -6.41 13.26
CA ARG A 137 13.65 -5.13 13.80
C ARG A 137 12.49 -4.14 13.64
N PRO A 138 12.13 -3.37 14.69
CA PRO A 138 11.08 -2.37 14.57
C PRO A 138 11.40 -1.41 13.42
N ALA A 139 10.38 -0.99 12.66
CA ALA A 139 10.47 -0.10 11.49
C ALA A 139 11.06 1.31 11.80
N ASN A 140 11.60 1.50 13.00
CA ASN A 140 12.16 2.74 13.51
C ASN A 140 13.68 2.78 13.34
N ASP A 141 14.29 1.66 12.91
CA ASP A 141 15.74 1.43 12.98
C ASP A 141 16.34 1.24 11.57
N TYR A 142 15.83 2.01 10.62
CA TYR A 142 16.47 2.15 9.33
C TYR A 142 17.75 2.98 9.51
N HIS A 143 18.90 2.32 9.51
CA HIS A 143 20.19 3.00 9.46
C HIS A 143 20.59 3.21 8.00
N TYR A 144 20.61 4.47 7.59
CA TYR A 144 21.05 4.87 6.25
C TYR A 144 22.54 5.15 6.28
N GLU A 145 23.28 4.50 5.39
CA GLU A 145 24.67 4.83 5.16
C GLU A 145 24.90 4.98 3.67
N GLU A 146 25.38 6.15 3.28
CA GLU A 146 25.57 6.52 1.90
C GLU A 146 27.06 6.46 1.55
N ALA A 147 27.38 5.84 0.42
CA ALA A 147 28.72 5.82 -0.10
C ALA A 147 28.68 6.20 -1.57
N TYR A 148 29.33 7.32 -1.89
CA TYR A 148 29.45 7.82 -3.25
C TYR A 148 30.73 7.32 -3.88
N PHE A 149 30.62 6.89 -5.13
CA PHE A 149 31.77 6.50 -5.91
C PHE A 149 31.64 7.11 -7.29
N THR A 150 32.65 7.88 -7.71
CA THR A 150 32.77 8.37 -9.08
C THR A 150 33.81 7.53 -9.81
N SER A 151 33.49 7.06 -11.01
CA SER A 151 34.47 6.35 -11.84
C SER A 151 35.60 7.30 -12.22
N THR A 152 36.84 6.82 -12.23
CA THR A 152 37.93 7.56 -12.85
C THR A 152 37.65 7.74 -14.35
N PRO A 153 38.26 8.73 -15.03
CA PRO A 153 38.05 9.00 -16.47
C PRO A 153 38.36 7.82 -17.40
N LEU A 154 38.96 6.74 -16.89
CA LEU A 154 39.35 5.54 -17.64
C LEU A 154 38.79 4.24 -16.99
N GLY A 155 38.10 4.35 -15.86
CA GLY A 155 37.61 3.19 -15.11
C GLY A 155 36.32 2.64 -15.68
N THR A 156 36.34 1.40 -16.17
CA THR A 156 35.15 0.63 -16.54
C THR A 156 34.54 -0.13 -15.36
N SER A 157 35.17 -0.02 -14.19
CA SER A 157 34.77 -0.65 -12.94
C SER A 157 34.77 0.37 -11.81
N LEU A 158 33.78 0.25 -10.94
CA LEU A 158 33.63 0.98 -9.70
C LEU A 158 33.80 0.02 -8.54
N VAL A 159 34.54 0.44 -7.52
CA VAL A 159 34.78 -0.36 -6.32
C VAL A 159 34.29 0.44 -5.12
N GLY A 160 33.22 -0.03 -4.51
CA GLY A 160 32.59 0.57 -3.36
C GLY A 160 33.14 0.07 -2.03
N ARG A 161 33.24 0.96 -1.04
CA ARG A 161 33.58 0.61 0.34
C ARG A 161 32.39 -0.08 1.01
N PRO A 162 32.61 -1.11 1.85
CA PRO A 162 31.57 -1.68 2.70
C PRO A 162 30.93 -0.62 3.60
N LEU A 163 29.63 -0.75 3.83
CA LEU A 163 28.91 0.04 4.84
C LEU A 163 29.29 -0.44 6.24
N ASN A 164 29.33 0.45 7.21
CA ASN A 164 29.55 0.14 8.61
C ASN A 164 28.33 -0.59 9.21
N ASN A 165 28.59 -1.47 10.18
CA ASN A 165 27.56 -2.16 10.96
C ASN A 165 26.53 -2.99 10.15
N MET A 166 26.87 -3.42 8.93
CA MET A 166 26.02 -4.34 8.16
C MET A 166 25.78 -5.64 8.94
N GLN A 167 24.53 -6.07 8.94
CA GLN A 167 24.05 -7.31 9.55
C GLN A 167 23.61 -8.28 8.45
N ASP A 168 23.43 -9.54 8.84
CA ASP A 168 22.82 -10.54 7.96
C ASP A 168 21.38 -10.16 7.62
N GLY A 169 20.99 -10.34 6.36
CA GLY A 169 19.62 -10.08 5.91
C GLY A 169 19.27 -8.61 5.69
N ASP A 170 20.22 -7.68 5.86
CA ASP A 170 20.01 -6.29 5.43
C ASP A 170 19.85 -6.22 3.92
N LEU A 171 18.78 -5.55 3.44
CA LEU A 171 18.62 -5.19 2.04
C LEU A 171 19.61 -4.08 1.71
N LEU A 172 20.49 -4.34 0.74
CA LEU A 172 21.39 -3.36 0.13
C LEU A 172 20.82 -2.97 -1.24
N LEU A 173 20.51 -1.71 -1.46
CA LEU A 173 20.12 -1.18 -2.78
C LEU A 173 21.25 -0.32 -3.35
N ALA A 174 21.67 -0.56 -4.57
CA ALA A 174 22.61 0.27 -5.33
C ALA A 174 21.90 0.94 -6.49
N VAL A 175 21.83 2.27 -6.48
CA VAL A 175 21.27 3.07 -7.57
C VAL A 175 22.39 3.69 -8.39
N VAL A 176 22.60 3.25 -9.61
CA VAL A 176 23.70 3.63 -10.50
C VAL A 176 23.20 4.59 -11.58
N ALA A 177 23.65 5.84 -11.53
CA ALA A 177 23.49 6.79 -12.64
C ALA A 177 24.62 6.62 -13.65
N VAL A 178 24.35 6.74 -14.95
CA VAL A 178 25.38 6.74 -16.00
C VAL A 178 25.09 7.79 -17.07
N ARG A 179 26.14 8.23 -17.78
CA ARG A 179 26.03 9.15 -18.93
C ARG A 179 26.66 8.55 -20.16
N ASN A 180 25.96 8.64 -21.29
CA ASN A 180 26.33 8.13 -22.61
C ASN A 180 26.58 6.62 -22.67
N ALA A 181 26.54 5.90 -21.55
CA ALA A 181 26.45 4.45 -21.48
C ALA A 181 25.02 3.94 -21.63
N ASN A 182 24.92 2.67 -22.02
CA ASN A 182 23.70 1.92 -21.85
C ASN A 182 23.65 1.37 -20.41
N PRO A 183 22.65 1.72 -19.57
CA PRO A 183 22.52 1.14 -18.24
C PRO A 183 22.39 -0.39 -18.25
N ASP A 184 21.94 -0.98 -19.37
CA ASP A 184 21.84 -2.44 -19.48
C ASP A 184 23.18 -3.15 -19.45
N THR A 185 24.27 -2.48 -19.82
CA THR A 185 25.61 -3.07 -19.83
C THR A 185 26.26 -3.10 -18.44
N ILE A 186 25.64 -2.46 -17.44
CA ILE A 186 26.19 -2.37 -16.09
C ILE A 186 26.03 -3.71 -15.38
N THR A 187 27.12 -4.42 -15.13
CA THR A 187 27.07 -5.69 -14.40
C THR A 187 27.49 -5.46 -12.96
N ALA A 188 26.66 -5.89 -12.00
CA ALA A 188 27.05 -5.94 -10.60
C ALA A 188 27.81 -7.24 -10.31
N GLN A 189 28.63 -7.23 -9.26
CA GLN A 189 29.24 -8.44 -8.71
C GLN A 189 28.20 -9.54 -8.44
N SER A 190 28.63 -10.81 -8.40
CA SER A 190 27.76 -11.93 -8.02
C SER A 190 26.98 -11.67 -6.72
N GLY A 191 25.72 -12.10 -6.68
CA GLY A 191 24.80 -11.94 -5.55
C GLY A 191 23.89 -10.70 -5.62
N TRP A 192 24.09 -9.81 -6.60
CA TRP A 192 23.19 -8.70 -6.87
C TRP A 192 22.13 -9.07 -7.91
N THR A 193 20.90 -8.66 -7.68
CA THR A 193 19.78 -8.77 -8.61
C THR A 193 19.48 -7.40 -9.18
N ARG A 194 19.36 -7.28 -10.51
CA ARG A 194 18.95 -6.02 -11.14
C ARG A 194 17.45 -5.79 -10.94
N VAL A 195 17.09 -4.60 -10.46
CA VAL A 195 15.72 -4.13 -10.29
C VAL A 195 15.21 -3.51 -11.58
N LEU A 196 15.96 -2.54 -12.10
CA LEU A 196 15.57 -1.76 -13.26
C LEU A 196 16.80 -1.27 -14.03
N SER A 197 16.55 -0.93 -15.28
CA SER A 197 17.50 -0.27 -16.19
C SER A 197 16.69 0.59 -17.13
N GLU A 198 16.95 1.89 -17.12
CA GLU A 198 16.16 2.86 -17.86
C GLU A 198 17.05 3.95 -18.45
N ARG A 199 16.79 4.36 -19.69
CA ARG A 199 17.61 5.33 -20.41
C ARG A 199 16.77 6.40 -21.09
N ASN A 200 17.12 7.65 -20.85
CA ASN A 200 16.66 8.75 -21.69
C ASN A 200 17.56 8.80 -22.93
N THR A 201 17.08 8.31 -24.06
CA THR A 201 17.86 8.17 -25.31
C THR A 201 18.26 9.52 -25.92
N THR A 202 17.47 10.57 -25.72
CA THR A 202 17.75 11.93 -26.20
C THR A 202 18.97 12.54 -25.53
N SER A 203 19.11 12.31 -24.22
CA SER A 203 20.16 12.92 -23.40
C SER A 203 21.30 11.97 -23.04
N GLY A 204 21.12 10.68 -23.31
CA GLY A 204 22.10 9.65 -22.99
C GLY A 204 22.30 9.43 -21.50
N ILE A 205 21.51 10.03 -20.60
CA ILE A 205 21.56 9.68 -19.18
C ILE A 205 20.78 8.37 -18.96
N GLY A 206 21.30 7.55 -18.06
CA GLY A 206 20.71 6.26 -17.70
C GLY A 206 20.71 6.04 -16.20
N LEU A 207 19.79 5.20 -15.75
CA LEU A 207 19.64 4.78 -14.37
C LEU A 207 19.54 3.25 -14.36
N ALA A 208 20.34 2.60 -13.53
CA ALA A 208 20.17 1.20 -13.18
C ALA A 208 20.04 1.08 -11.67
N ALA A 209 19.24 0.13 -11.19
CA ALA A 209 19.21 -0.19 -9.77
C ALA A 209 19.40 -1.69 -9.56
N PHE A 210 20.13 -2.04 -8.50
CA PHE A 210 20.43 -3.41 -8.11
C PHE A 210 20.15 -3.57 -6.62
N TYR A 211 19.69 -4.74 -6.21
CA TYR A 211 19.55 -5.08 -4.80
C TYR A 211 20.22 -6.40 -4.47
N ARG A 212 20.62 -6.56 -3.20
CA ARG A 212 21.07 -7.83 -2.63
C ARG A 212 20.74 -7.86 -1.15
N PHE A 213 20.72 -9.05 -0.56
CA PHE A 213 20.76 -9.18 0.89
C PHE A 213 22.23 -9.30 1.35
N SER A 214 22.55 -8.61 2.43
CA SER A 214 23.86 -8.65 3.07
C SER A 214 24.05 -10.02 3.75
N PRO A 215 25.14 -10.75 3.49
CA PRO A 215 25.46 -11.98 4.19
C PRO A 215 26.15 -11.73 5.54
N ALA A 216 25.89 -12.57 6.54
CA ALA A 216 26.27 -12.45 7.95
C ALA A 216 27.72 -12.08 8.28
N THR A 217 28.69 -12.32 7.40
CA THR A 217 30.11 -12.33 7.77
C THR A 217 31.06 -11.72 6.74
N SER A 218 30.65 -10.71 5.98
CA SER A 218 31.60 -10.01 5.10
C SER A 218 31.60 -8.51 5.32
N SER A 219 32.79 -7.93 5.21
CA SER A 219 32.98 -6.52 4.86
C SER A 219 33.18 -6.49 3.34
N PRO A 220 32.11 -6.65 2.52
CA PRO A 220 32.25 -6.76 1.09
C PRO A 220 32.65 -5.42 0.50
N VAL A 221 33.73 -5.46 -0.24
CA VAL A 221 33.94 -4.52 -1.33
C VAL A 221 32.86 -4.79 -2.38
N PHE A 222 32.15 -3.76 -2.83
CA PHE A 222 31.15 -3.90 -3.89
C PHE A 222 31.74 -3.50 -5.23
N ALA A 223 31.46 -4.23 -6.29
CA ALA A 223 31.93 -3.86 -7.62
C ALA A 223 30.81 -3.80 -8.66
N TRP A 224 30.88 -2.78 -9.51
CA TRP A 224 30.09 -2.67 -10.74
C TRP A 224 31.04 -2.50 -11.92
N SER A 225 30.80 -3.21 -13.01
CA SER A 225 31.56 -3.12 -14.26
C SER A 225 30.65 -2.82 -15.44
N GLY A 226 31.22 -2.61 -16.63
CA GLY A 226 30.45 -2.22 -17.82
C GLY A 226 29.99 -0.76 -17.78
N LEU A 227 30.67 0.06 -16.98
CA LEU A 227 30.50 1.50 -16.89
C LEU A 227 31.25 2.16 -18.05
N SER A 228 30.67 3.20 -18.65
CA SER A 228 31.43 4.09 -19.53
C SER A 228 32.32 5.01 -18.69
N ALA A 229 33.45 5.41 -19.27
CA ALA A 229 34.24 6.51 -18.74
C ALA A 229 33.36 7.75 -18.50
N GLY A 230 33.42 8.30 -17.29
CA GLY A 230 32.61 9.44 -16.91
C GLY A 230 31.44 9.03 -16.04
N SER A 231 31.70 9.16 -14.74
CA SER A 231 30.75 9.30 -13.65
C SER A 231 29.66 8.25 -13.59
N CYS A 232 29.77 7.42 -12.56
CA CYS A 232 28.62 6.82 -11.92
C CYS A 232 28.41 7.51 -10.59
N ILE A 233 27.17 7.50 -10.11
CA ILE A 233 26.87 7.76 -8.71
C ILE A 233 26.16 6.51 -8.24
N VAL A 234 26.65 5.90 -7.17
CA VAL A 234 25.97 4.80 -6.49
C VAL A 234 25.46 5.32 -5.17
N VAL A 235 24.18 5.12 -4.88
CA VAL A 235 23.66 5.25 -3.53
C VAL A 235 23.40 3.86 -3.02
N LEU A 236 24.04 3.52 -1.90
CA LEU A 236 23.79 2.30 -1.15
C LEU A 236 22.74 2.58 -0.06
N LEU A 237 21.67 1.79 -0.01
CA LEU A 237 20.66 1.90 1.07
C LEU A 237 20.57 0.59 1.82
N ARG A 238 20.45 0.68 3.15
CA ARG A 238 20.25 -0.46 4.05
C ARG A 238 18.83 -0.43 4.62
N THR A 239 18.07 -1.52 4.48
CA THR A 239 16.76 -1.69 5.13
C THR A 239 16.55 -3.13 5.62
N PRO A 240 15.67 -3.39 6.61
CA PRO A 240 15.42 -4.75 7.06
C PRO A 240 14.70 -5.59 5.98
N GLY A 241 15.30 -6.71 5.55
CA GLY A 241 14.63 -7.95 5.08
C GLY A 241 13.47 -7.91 4.07
N CYS A 242 13.24 -6.84 3.31
CA CYS A 242 12.12 -6.74 2.39
C CYS A 242 12.50 -7.17 0.95
N ALA A 243 11.63 -7.92 0.27
CA ALA A 243 11.76 -8.30 -1.13
C ALA A 243 11.18 -7.23 -2.05
N LEU A 244 11.69 -7.12 -3.28
CA LEU A 244 11.13 -6.21 -4.28
C LEU A 244 9.75 -6.71 -4.73
N VAL A 245 8.73 -5.85 -4.67
CA VAL A 245 7.36 -6.16 -5.12
C VAL A 245 6.88 -5.30 -6.30
N ASP A 246 7.46 -4.12 -6.51
CA ASP A 246 7.13 -3.26 -7.66
C ASP A 246 8.33 -2.40 -8.05
N SER A 247 8.46 -2.14 -9.35
CA SER A 247 9.41 -1.18 -9.90
C SER A 247 8.86 -0.52 -11.15
N GLN A 248 8.81 0.81 -11.16
CA GLN A 248 8.32 1.61 -12.28
C GLN A 248 9.35 2.68 -12.61
N SER A 249 9.54 2.98 -13.90
CA SER A 249 10.45 4.00 -14.39
C SER A 249 9.75 4.97 -15.35
N LEU A 250 10.25 6.21 -15.42
CA LEU A 250 9.79 7.22 -16.37
C LEU A 250 10.97 8.09 -16.81
N THR A 251 11.01 8.44 -18.10
CA THR A 251 12.01 9.34 -18.67
C THR A 251 11.34 10.50 -19.39
N GLY A 252 12.05 11.62 -19.52
CA GLY A 252 11.54 12.76 -20.26
C GLY A 252 12.35 14.03 -20.05
N VAL A 253 11.71 15.17 -20.30
CA VAL A 253 12.24 16.52 -20.08
C VAL A 253 11.22 17.32 -19.29
N SER A 254 11.60 17.84 -18.12
CA SER A 254 10.71 18.63 -17.28
C SER A 254 11.51 19.44 -16.25
N ALA A 255 10.96 20.56 -15.78
CA ALA A 255 11.46 21.26 -14.58
C ALA A 255 10.93 20.63 -13.27
N ARG A 256 9.90 19.78 -13.38
CA ARG A 256 9.25 19.06 -12.28
C ARG A 256 9.03 17.59 -12.67
N PRO A 257 10.10 16.80 -12.81
CA PRO A 257 9.99 15.37 -13.07
C PRO A 257 9.15 14.66 -12.00
N GLU A 258 8.27 13.78 -12.46
CA GLU A 258 7.36 12.99 -11.63
C GLU A 258 7.86 11.56 -11.56
N CYS A 259 7.99 11.02 -10.35
CA CYS A 259 8.18 9.59 -10.19
C CYS A 259 6.84 8.89 -10.41
N PRO A 260 6.79 7.80 -11.19
CA PRO A 260 5.57 7.03 -11.37
C PRO A 260 5.02 6.57 -10.01
N ALA A 261 3.70 6.56 -9.85
CA ALA A 261 3.08 5.97 -8.68
C ALA A 261 3.36 4.46 -8.66
N SER A 262 3.46 3.88 -7.46
CA SER A 262 3.45 2.41 -7.37
C SER A 262 2.05 1.90 -7.67
N THR A 263 1.98 0.75 -8.33
CA THR A 263 0.72 0.02 -8.55
C THR A 263 0.38 -0.90 -7.37
N PHE A 264 1.31 -1.07 -6.43
CA PHE A 264 1.19 -1.95 -5.28
C PHE A 264 0.98 -1.15 -3.98
N PRO A 265 0.00 -1.53 -3.14
CA PRO A 265 -0.14 -0.95 -1.81
C PRO A 265 1.06 -1.33 -0.94
N VAL A 266 1.61 -0.37 -0.21
CA VAL A 266 2.80 -0.57 0.63
C VAL A 266 2.38 -1.13 1.99
N SER A 267 2.90 -2.28 2.39
CA SER A 267 2.64 -2.86 3.72
C SER A 267 3.25 -2.00 4.84
N ALA A 268 2.83 -2.20 6.08
CA ALA A 268 3.39 -1.46 7.23
C ALA A 268 4.89 -1.68 7.46
N GLN A 269 5.43 -2.76 6.92
CA GLN A 269 6.85 -3.10 7.00
C GLN A 269 7.60 -2.74 5.71
N GLY A 270 6.89 -2.36 4.65
CA GLY A 270 7.46 -2.04 3.37
C GLY A 270 8.11 -0.67 3.30
N CYS A 271 8.98 -0.51 2.30
CA CYS A 271 9.59 0.78 1.97
C CYS A 271 9.40 1.12 0.48
N VAL A 272 9.21 2.42 0.22
CA VAL A 272 9.20 2.98 -1.14
C VAL A 272 10.45 3.79 -1.31
N ILE A 273 11.20 3.50 -2.36
CA ILE A 273 12.43 4.19 -2.74
C ILE A 273 12.20 4.84 -4.09
N ARG A 274 12.51 6.13 -4.20
CA ARG A 274 12.43 6.88 -5.45
C ARG A 274 13.78 7.46 -5.79
N ALA A 275 14.18 7.29 -7.04
CA ALA A 275 15.44 7.80 -7.55
C ALA A 275 15.21 8.67 -8.77
N ILE A 276 16.06 9.68 -8.93
CA ILE A 276 16.09 10.57 -10.09
C ILE A 276 17.52 10.80 -10.56
N VAL A 277 17.74 10.68 -11.86
CA VAL A 277 18.94 11.20 -12.53
C VAL A 277 18.50 12.35 -13.42
N SER A 278 19.17 13.49 -13.33
CA SER A 278 18.86 14.68 -14.12
C SER A 278 20.11 15.42 -14.56
N ARG A 279 20.10 16.00 -15.77
CA ARG A 279 21.16 16.91 -16.22
C ARG A 279 21.14 18.28 -15.54
N ALA A 280 19.97 18.71 -15.07
CA ALA A 280 19.85 19.92 -14.28
C ALA A 280 19.97 19.57 -12.80
N SER A 281 20.63 20.43 -12.02
CA SER A 281 20.75 20.30 -10.56
C SER A 281 19.38 20.14 -9.90
N ILE A 282 19.24 19.11 -9.08
CA ILE A 282 18.04 18.92 -8.26
C ILE A 282 18.08 19.93 -7.10
N TYR A 283 17.02 20.72 -6.96
CA TYR A 283 16.82 21.59 -5.81
C TYR A 283 16.14 20.82 -4.69
N ASN A 284 16.34 21.22 -3.43
CA ASN A 284 15.77 20.57 -2.22
C ASN A 284 14.23 20.71 -2.10
N GLY A 285 13.49 20.80 -3.21
CA GLY A 285 12.04 20.82 -3.23
C GLY A 285 11.50 19.44 -3.64
N THR A 286 11.05 18.66 -2.66
CA THR A 286 10.21 17.49 -2.92
C THR A 286 8.77 17.85 -2.58
N THR A 287 7.87 17.78 -3.55
CA THR A 287 6.44 18.04 -3.37
C THR A 287 5.69 16.73 -3.58
N GLY A 288 4.68 16.43 -2.77
CA GLY A 288 3.95 15.15 -2.84
C GLY A 288 4.71 13.94 -2.24
N MET A 289 5.91 14.16 -1.71
CA MET A 289 6.72 13.15 -1.00
C MET A 289 6.71 13.41 0.52
N LEU A 290 5.54 13.74 1.08
CA LEU A 290 5.40 13.98 2.52
C LEU A 290 5.72 12.70 3.29
N GLY A 291 6.56 12.81 4.33
CA GLY A 291 7.00 11.66 5.14
C GLY A 291 8.14 10.85 4.52
N PHE A 292 8.71 11.28 3.39
CA PHE A 292 9.97 10.70 2.88
C PHE A 292 11.17 11.33 3.59
N SER A 293 12.13 10.49 3.97
CA SER A 293 13.47 10.92 4.34
C SER A 293 14.31 11.02 3.07
N ARG A 294 15.18 12.03 3.00
CA ARG A 294 16.01 12.33 1.83
C ARG A 294 17.44 11.85 2.02
N VAL A 295 18.04 11.26 0.99
CA VAL A 295 19.44 10.75 0.96
C VAL A 295 20.03 11.21 -0.33
N GLY A 296 21.15 11.92 -0.22
CA GLY A 296 21.98 12.28 -1.35
C GLY A 296 21.29 13.04 -2.46
N ILE A 297 21.54 14.34 -2.55
CA ILE A 297 21.64 14.94 -3.88
C ILE A 297 23.12 15.10 -4.11
N ASN A 298 23.64 14.33 -5.06
CA ASN A 298 25.01 14.49 -5.48
C ASN A 298 25.02 15.01 -6.90
N HIS A 299 25.75 16.11 -7.09
CA HIS A 299 25.99 16.71 -8.38
C HIS A 299 27.43 16.41 -8.74
N ASP A 300 27.65 15.67 -9.82
CA ASP A 300 29.00 15.45 -10.32
C ASP A 300 29.34 16.59 -11.30
N PRO A 301 30.25 17.50 -10.92
CA PRO A 301 30.61 18.64 -11.76
C PRO A 301 31.31 18.22 -13.06
N LEU A 302 31.90 17.03 -13.11
CA LEU A 302 32.60 16.55 -14.30
C LEU A 302 31.65 15.99 -15.36
N SER A 303 30.53 15.41 -14.94
CA SER A 303 29.58 14.80 -15.87
C SER A 303 28.31 15.59 -16.10
N GLY A 304 28.07 16.65 -15.33
CA GLY A 304 26.99 17.62 -15.58
C GLY A 304 25.61 17.00 -15.38
N TYR A 305 25.50 16.08 -14.43
CA TYR A 305 24.23 15.51 -14.00
C TYR A 305 24.25 15.32 -12.48
N CYS A 306 23.07 15.08 -11.93
CA CYS A 306 22.87 14.81 -10.51
C CYS A 306 22.01 13.56 -10.30
N LEU A 307 22.28 12.87 -9.21
CA LEU A 307 21.48 11.77 -8.69
C LEU A 307 20.82 12.22 -7.39
N GLY A 308 19.51 12.02 -7.29
CA GLY A 308 18.73 12.22 -6.08
C GLY A 308 18.02 10.93 -5.67
N VAL A 309 18.04 10.60 -4.38
CA VAL A 309 17.29 9.46 -3.85
C VAL A 309 16.47 9.89 -2.63
N VAL A 310 15.25 9.37 -2.53
CA VAL A 310 14.38 9.57 -1.38
C VAL A 310 13.67 8.28 -1.06
N TRP A 311 13.33 8.05 0.20
CA TRP A 311 12.55 6.87 0.56
C TRP A 311 11.60 7.17 1.70
N ARG A 312 10.65 6.26 1.90
CA ARG A 312 9.70 6.30 3.01
C ARG A 312 9.35 4.89 3.43
N SER A 313 9.24 4.67 4.74
CA SER A 313 8.69 3.45 5.33
C SER A 313 7.29 3.72 5.86
N THR A 314 6.24 3.42 5.09
CA THR A 314 4.86 3.58 5.57
C THR A 314 3.89 2.63 4.90
N ALA A 315 2.89 2.20 5.66
CA ALA A 315 1.77 1.32 5.30
C ALA A 315 0.72 1.89 4.32
N THR A 316 0.92 3.11 3.81
CA THR A 316 -0.11 3.78 3.02
C THR A 316 0.20 3.71 1.53
N PRO A 317 -0.80 3.49 0.65
CA PRO A 317 -0.63 3.65 -0.79
C PRO A 317 0.00 5.00 -1.10
N GLN A 318 1.12 5.00 -1.81
CA GLN A 318 1.88 6.23 -2.05
C GLN A 318 1.45 6.86 -3.38
N PRO A 319 1.00 8.13 -3.38
CA PRO A 319 0.75 8.86 -4.60
C PRO A 319 2.06 9.08 -5.37
N ALA A 320 1.99 9.44 -6.65
CA ALA A 320 3.12 9.97 -7.38
C ALA A 320 3.80 11.11 -6.60
N GLY A 321 5.09 11.32 -6.82
CA GLY A 321 5.84 12.36 -6.11
C GLY A 321 6.82 13.04 -7.04
N HIS A 322 7.12 14.29 -6.73
CA HIS A 322 7.82 15.18 -7.65
C HIS A 322 9.18 15.57 -7.09
N PHE A 323 10.17 15.61 -7.98
CA PHE A 323 11.45 16.27 -7.73
C PHE A 323 11.43 17.64 -8.41
N THR A 324 11.85 18.69 -7.69
CA THR A 324 11.97 20.03 -8.27
C THR A 324 13.39 20.27 -8.73
N LEU A 325 13.57 20.62 -10.01
CA LEU A 325 14.88 20.97 -10.56
C LEU A 325 15.07 22.49 -10.57
N GLN A 326 16.32 22.94 -10.54
CA GLN A 326 16.64 24.37 -10.67
C GLN A 326 16.28 24.92 -12.06
N SER A 327 16.27 24.07 -13.09
CA SER A 327 15.89 24.38 -14.47
C SER A 327 15.25 23.16 -15.15
N SER A 328 14.58 23.36 -16.27
CA SER A 328 14.11 22.24 -17.09
C SER A 328 15.30 21.40 -17.54
N GLY A 329 15.21 20.09 -17.34
CA GLY A 329 16.29 19.17 -17.67
C GLY A 329 15.76 17.83 -18.14
N ASP A 330 16.61 17.13 -18.88
CA ASP A 330 16.42 15.71 -19.16
C ASP A 330 16.49 14.92 -17.87
N PHE A 331 15.57 13.98 -17.69
CA PHE A 331 15.50 13.14 -16.50
C PHE A 331 15.24 11.67 -16.80
N VAL A 332 15.62 10.85 -15.83
CA VAL A 332 15.16 9.48 -15.61
C VAL A 332 14.74 9.37 -14.15
N THR A 333 13.54 8.90 -13.89
CA THR A 333 13.00 8.68 -12.53
C THR A 333 12.57 7.24 -12.36
N SER A 334 12.56 6.77 -11.11
CA SER A 334 12.03 5.47 -10.77
C SER A 334 11.37 5.45 -9.40
N THR A 335 10.40 4.56 -9.23
CA THR A 335 9.80 4.16 -7.96
C THR A 335 10.02 2.66 -7.78
N MET A 336 10.57 2.26 -6.65
CA MET A 336 10.81 0.87 -6.26
C MET A 336 10.10 0.63 -4.93
N VAL A 337 9.40 -0.49 -4.80
CA VAL A 337 8.69 -0.88 -3.57
C VAL A 337 9.24 -2.21 -3.07
N PHE A 338 9.59 -2.25 -1.80
CA PHE A 338 10.06 -3.43 -1.10
C PHE A 338 9.12 -3.77 0.05
N GLN A 339 8.78 -5.05 0.23
CA GLN A 339 7.92 -5.58 1.31
C GLN A 339 8.37 -6.94 1.81
#